data_AF-A0A1X6NXM7-F1
#
_entry.id   AF-A0A1X6NXM7-F1
#
_cell.length_a   1.000
_cell.length_b   1.000
_cell.length_c   1.000
_cell.angle_alpha   90.00
_cell.angle_beta   90.00
_cell.angle_gamma   90.00
#
_symmetry.space_group_name_H-M   'P 1'
#
loop_
_entity.id
_entity.type
_entity.pdbx_description
1 polymer ?
#
loop_
_entity_poly.entity_id
_entity_poly.type
_entity_poly.pdbx_seq_one_letter_code
_entity_poly.pdbx_strand_id
1 'polypeptide(L)'
;MARSLPRLVTWLVALAAVLIVVSVFASQVAAEKTLEEEIAAEIEAEAEDDDVGLTAVDEEDDHGHILTAMPSPAAMVDVAYVMPNRKDDDDVELGKDVETFVALSNRDTRAYRVTAIAGSLNRAEAFRTYVQNFTVAPFNRTVEPGKELSLRYTFALNDRLDVRPYRLALTIFYQRAAVAAGNAPASARHSATFYNVTVSSIDTSSVVDSRTFAIGAVVVLGGIAAAAAAIRASDSDGDAGSGGGKGSSSKPAVEMGTASGDTADEDDWLTEHKVMRGSQKSTK
;
A
#
# COMPACT_ATOMS: atom_id res chain seq x y z
N MET A 1 40.59 -3.29 48.47
CA MET A 1 39.58 -2.45 47.79
C MET A 1 39.89 -2.40 46.29
N ALA A 2 39.42 -3.37 45.47
CA ALA A 2 39.60 -3.33 44.00
C ALA A 2 38.82 -4.45 43.27
N ARG A 3 37.52 -4.66 43.56
CA ARG A 3 36.71 -5.70 42.87
C ARG A 3 35.36 -5.25 42.30
N SER A 4 34.94 -4.00 42.50
CA SER A 4 33.64 -3.49 42.01
C SER A 4 33.69 -2.79 40.65
N LEU A 5 34.88 -2.42 40.16
CA LEU A 5 35.02 -1.69 38.89
C LEU A 5 34.45 -2.39 37.64
N PRO A 6 34.62 -3.71 37.41
CA PRO A 6 34.13 -4.33 36.18
C PRO A 6 32.59 -4.45 36.13
N ARG A 7 31.93 -4.59 37.29
CA ARG A 7 30.47 -4.66 37.39
C ARG A 7 29.81 -3.31 37.13
N LEU A 8 30.44 -2.24 37.61
CA LEU A 8 29.93 -0.88 37.41
C LEU A 8 30.08 -0.45 35.94
N VAL A 9 31.16 -0.87 35.27
CA VAL A 9 31.39 -0.62 33.84
C VAL A 9 30.40 -1.39 32.96
N THR A 10 30.10 -2.66 33.25
CA THR A 10 29.11 -3.43 32.46
C THR A 10 27.70 -2.88 32.62
N TRP A 11 27.32 -2.46 33.83
CA TRP A 11 26.04 -1.77 34.07
C TRP A 11 25.94 -0.44 33.33
N LEU A 12 27.03 0.36 33.32
CA LEU A 12 27.06 1.62 32.59
C LEU A 12 26.97 1.41 31.07
N VAL A 13 27.62 0.38 30.52
CA VAL A 13 27.54 0.06 29.09
C VAL A 13 26.14 -0.45 28.69
N ALA A 14 25.53 -1.31 29.50
CA ALA A 14 24.17 -1.79 29.25
C ALA A 14 23.13 -0.66 29.36
N LEU A 15 23.27 0.21 30.36
CA LEU A 15 22.43 1.39 30.53
C LEU A 15 22.61 2.36 29.35
N ALA A 16 23.85 2.59 28.89
CA ALA A 16 24.13 3.42 27.74
C ALA A 16 23.51 2.84 26.45
N ALA A 17 23.59 1.52 26.24
CA ALA A 17 22.99 0.87 25.08
C ALA A 17 21.45 0.99 25.09
N VAL A 18 20.81 0.79 26.24
CA VAL A 18 19.35 0.99 26.40
C VAL A 18 18.98 2.45 26.19
N LEU A 19 19.75 3.38 26.75
CA LEU A 19 19.51 4.82 26.56
C LEU A 19 19.68 5.25 25.10
N ILE A 20 20.60 4.64 24.35
CA ILE A 20 20.76 4.90 22.91
C ILE A 20 19.57 4.34 22.12
N VAL A 21 19.08 3.13 22.45
CA VAL A 21 17.90 2.58 21.79
C VAL A 21 16.65 3.41 22.10
N VAL A 22 16.48 3.81 23.37
CA VAL A 22 15.38 4.68 23.81
C VAL A 22 15.50 6.06 23.19
N SER A 23 16.70 6.63 23.05
CA SER A 23 16.87 7.95 22.41
C SER A 23 16.59 7.90 20.92
N VAL A 24 16.97 6.82 20.23
CA VAL A 24 16.63 6.61 18.81
C VAL A 24 15.12 6.47 18.65
N PHE A 25 14.46 5.66 19.49
CA PHE A 25 12.99 5.52 19.44
C PHE A 25 12.26 6.82 19.79
N ALA A 26 12.71 7.53 20.83
CA ALA A 26 12.17 8.82 21.20
C ALA A 26 12.38 9.87 20.11
N SER A 27 13.51 9.82 19.38
CA SER A 27 13.76 10.71 18.24
C SER A 27 12.85 10.40 17.06
N GLN A 28 12.55 9.13 16.79
CA GLN A 28 11.60 8.74 15.73
C GLN A 28 10.17 9.20 16.08
N VAL A 29 9.73 8.97 17.32
CA VAL A 29 8.41 9.41 17.80
C VAL A 29 8.33 10.94 17.88
N ALA A 30 9.41 11.62 18.26
CA ALA A 30 9.47 13.08 18.25
C ALA A 30 9.45 13.63 16.83
N ALA A 31 10.12 12.99 15.87
CA ALA A 31 10.09 13.37 14.45
C ALA A 31 8.68 13.24 13.85
N GLU A 32 7.93 12.20 14.24
CA GLU A 32 6.53 12.03 13.84
C GLU A 32 5.64 13.11 14.45
N LYS A 33 5.79 13.42 15.74
CA LYS A 33 5.05 14.51 16.39
C LYS A 33 5.37 15.89 15.84
N THR A 34 6.64 16.16 15.51
CA THR A 34 7.04 17.42 14.89
C THR A 34 6.50 17.52 13.47
N LEU A 35 6.42 16.40 12.75
CA LEU A 35 5.80 16.35 11.42
C LEU A 35 4.28 16.56 11.52
N GLU A 36 3.60 15.93 12.48
CA GLU A 36 2.18 16.18 12.74
C GLU A 36 1.91 17.62 13.16
N GLU A 37 2.78 18.22 13.99
CA GLU A 37 2.68 19.62 14.42
C GLU A 37 3.00 20.59 13.26
N GLU A 38 3.98 20.27 12.41
CA GLU A 38 4.31 21.04 11.20
C GLU A 38 3.17 20.96 10.17
N ILE A 39 2.59 19.77 9.95
CA ILE A 39 1.41 19.58 9.10
C ILE A 39 0.20 20.32 9.68
N ALA A 40 -0.02 20.27 11.00
CA ALA A 40 -1.10 21.00 11.64
C ALA A 40 -0.90 22.52 11.56
N ALA A 41 0.33 23.01 11.71
CA ALA A 41 0.68 24.42 11.56
C ALA A 41 0.55 24.89 10.11
N GLU A 42 0.90 24.07 9.11
CA GLU A 42 0.67 24.34 7.69
C GLU A 42 -0.83 24.41 7.39
N ILE A 43 -1.64 23.48 7.93
CA ILE A 43 -3.11 23.49 7.78
C ILE A 43 -3.73 24.74 8.43
N GLU A 44 -3.26 25.16 9.60
CA GLU A 44 -3.78 26.35 10.28
C GLU A 44 -3.29 27.65 9.62
N ALA A 45 -2.09 27.66 9.04
CA ALA A 45 -1.58 28.76 8.23
C ALA A 45 -2.31 28.89 6.86
N GLU A 46 -2.66 27.78 6.20
CA GLU A 46 -3.52 27.80 5.01
C GLU A 46 -4.96 28.23 5.37
N ALA A 47 -5.46 27.88 6.56
CA ALA A 47 -6.80 28.28 7.01
C ALA A 47 -6.91 29.78 7.39
N GLU A 48 -5.81 30.45 7.73
CA GLU A 48 -5.81 31.91 8.01
C GLU A 48 -5.65 32.77 6.74
N ASP A 49 -5.16 32.23 5.62
CA ASP A 49 -5.07 32.95 4.33
C ASP A 49 -6.26 32.67 3.39
N ASP A 50 -7.14 31.72 3.75
CA ASP A 50 -8.40 31.42 3.07
C ASP A 50 -9.63 32.09 3.73
N ASP A 51 -9.59 33.43 3.88
CA ASP A 51 -10.80 34.28 3.78
C ASP A 51 -11.11 34.59 2.31
N VAL A 52 -10.94 33.59 1.44
CA VAL A 52 -11.62 33.55 0.14
C VAL A 52 -12.94 32.85 0.36
N GLY A 53 -13.97 33.67 0.52
CA GLY A 53 -15.32 33.24 0.82
C GLY A 53 -15.70 31.94 0.11
N LEU A 54 -16.19 30.99 0.92
CA LEU A 54 -17.11 29.94 0.50
C LEU A 54 -18.37 30.60 -0.08
N THR A 55 -18.24 31.25 -1.23
CA THR A 55 -19.35 31.44 -2.13
C THR A 55 -19.64 30.04 -2.65
N ALA A 56 -20.71 29.45 -2.12
CA ALA A 56 -21.57 28.63 -2.94
C ALA A 56 -21.89 29.46 -4.20
N VAL A 57 -21.06 29.33 -5.24
CA VAL A 57 -21.40 29.73 -6.60
C VAL A 57 -22.31 28.62 -7.12
N ASP A 58 -23.55 28.64 -6.63
CA ASP A 58 -24.67 28.21 -7.44
C ASP A 58 -25.18 29.45 -8.16
N GLU A 59 -24.49 29.83 -9.24
CA GLU A 59 -25.09 30.58 -10.35
C GLU A 59 -24.38 30.16 -11.65
N GLU A 60 -25.09 29.31 -12.39
CA GLU A 60 -25.24 29.38 -13.85
C GLU A 60 -23.96 29.60 -14.68
N ASP A 61 -23.25 28.50 -14.94
CA ASP A 61 -22.77 28.26 -16.30
C ASP A 61 -23.44 26.99 -16.83
N ASP A 62 -24.55 27.16 -17.57
CA ASP A 62 -25.23 26.12 -18.36
C ASP A 62 -24.35 25.64 -19.55
N HIS A 63 -23.04 25.84 -19.46
CA HIS A 63 -22.03 25.09 -20.17
C HIS A 63 -21.73 23.84 -19.37
N GLY A 64 -22.62 22.84 -19.46
CA GLY A 64 -22.42 21.53 -18.85
C GLY A 64 -20.98 21.06 -19.04
N HIS A 65 -20.35 20.62 -17.94
CA HIS A 65 -18.95 20.19 -17.90
C HIS A 65 -18.64 19.25 -19.09
N ILE A 66 -17.43 19.30 -19.64
CA ILE A 66 -17.08 18.54 -20.87
C ILE A 66 -17.32 17.03 -20.72
N LEU A 67 -17.34 16.52 -19.48
CA LEU A 67 -17.63 15.12 -19.13
C LEU A 67 -19.13 14.84 -18.92
N THR A 68 -20.00 15.84 -18.90
CA THR A 68 -21.46 15.72 -18.73
C THR A 68 -22.17 15.50 -20.06
N ALA A 69 -21.74 16.21 -21.11
CA ALA A 69 -22.30 16.11 -22.47
C ALA A 69 -21.25 15.63 -23.48
N MET A 70 -20.79 14.39 -23.29
CA MET A 70 -19.75 13.80 -24.13
C MET A 70 -20.29 13.45 -25.55
N PRO A 71 -19.68 13.98 -26.62
CA PRO A 71 -20.07 13.64 -27.99
C PRO A 71 -19.65 12.21 -28.35
N SER A 72 -20.39 11.58 -29.26
CA SER A 72 -20.11 10.20 -29.69
C SER A 72 -18.72 10.06 -30.35
N PRO A 73 -18.04 8.92 -30.16
CA PRO A 73 -16.75 8.65 -30.80
C PRO A 73 -16.88 8.61 -32.33
N ALA A 74 -15.80 8.95 -33.04
CA ALA A 74 -15.73 8.78 -34.48
C ALA A 74 -15.53 7.30 -34.82
N ALA A 75 -16.28 6.79 -35.81
CA ALA A 75 -16.30 5.36 -36.15
C ALA A 75 -14.97 4.78 -36.67
N MET A 76 -14.05 5.63 -37.16
CA MET A 76 -12.76 5.23 -37.75
C MET A 76 -11.57 5.77 -36.94
N VAL A 77 -11.78 6.08 -35.66
CA VAL A 77 -10.72 6.49 -34.75
C VAL A 77 -10.68 5.48 -33.61
N ASP A 78 -9.54 4.81 -33.46
CA ASP A 78 -9.32 3.89 -32.35
C ASP A 78 -8.45 4.55 -31.29
N VAL A 79 -8.69 4.20 -30.03
CA VAL A 79 -7.93 4.72 -28.89
C VAL A 79 -7.45 3.54 -28.06
N ALA A 80 -6.14 3.48 -27.82
CA ALA A 80 -5.48 2.53 -26.95
C ALA A 80 -4.84 3.28 -25.78
N TYR A 81 -4.58 2.58 -24.67
CA TYR A 81 -3.93 3.18 -23.51
C TYR A 81 -2.99 2.18 -22.82
N VAL A 82 -2.01 2.71 -22.10
CA VAL A 82 -1.09 1.98 -21.24
C VAL A 82 -0.82 2.82 -19.99
N MET A 83 -0.89 2.19 -18.81
CA MET A 83 -0.56 2.80 -17.51
C MET A 83 0.65 2.07 -16.91
N PRO A 84 1.89 2.54 -17.15
CA PRO A 84 3.08 1.80 -16.72
C PRO A 84 3.29 1.78 -15.20
N ASN A 85 2.78 2.80 -14.48
CA ASN A 85 3.02 2.95 -13.05
C ASN A 85 2.05 2.16 -12.16
N ARG A 86 1.26 1.25 -12.75
CA ARG A 86 0.27 0.44 -12.02
C ARG A 86 0.65 -1.03 -12.00
N LYS A 87 0.74 -1.59 -10.79
CA LYS A 87 1.02 -3.02 -10.58
C LYS A 87 -0.22 -3.88 -10.84
N ASP A 88 -1.36 -3.41 -10.36
CA ASP A 88 -2.66 -4.08 -10.48
C ASP A 88 -3.66 -3.12 -11.14
N ASP A 89 -4.57 -3.67 -11.94
CA ASP A 89 -5.51 -2.86 -12.71
C ASP A 89 -6.67 -2.27 -11.87
N ASP A 90 -6.83 -2.74 -10.64
CA ASP A 90 -7.95 -2.37 -9.79
C ASP A 90 -7.54 -1.41 -8.66
N ASP A 91 -6.24 -1.25 -8.40
CA ASP A 91 -5.74 -0.48 -7.27
C ASP A 91 -5.07 0.82 -7.71
N VAL A 92 -5.50 1.92 -7.11
CA VAL A 92 -4.89 3.23 -7.31
C VAL A 92 -4.51 3.79 -5.95
N GLU A 93 -3.23 4.11 -5.82
CA GLU A 93 -2.67 4.70 -4.60
C GLU A 93 -3.12 6.15 -4.47
N LEU A 94 -3.57 6.53 -3.28
CA LEU A 94 -3.97 7.90 -2.97
C LEU A 94 -2.74 8.83 -2.93
N GLY A 95 -2.90 10.07 -3.42
CA GLY A 95 -1.85 11.10 -3.42
C GLY A 95 -0.69 10.86 -4.38
N LYS A 96 -0.67 9.76 -5.15
CA LYS A 96 0.39 9.47 -6.12
C LYS A 96 -0.04 9.78 -7.55
N ASP A 97 0.91 10.32 -8.31
CA ASP A 97 0.74 10.59 -9.74
C ASP A 97 0.67 9.29 -10.54
N VAL A 98 -0.45 9.11 -11.25
CA VAL A 98 -0.67 8.05 -12.21
C VAL A 98 -0.40 8.59 -13.61
N GLU A 99 0.67 8.11 -14.23
CA GLU A 99 0.96 8.40 -15.63
C GLU A 99 0.22 7.43 -16.55
N THR A 100 -0.51 7.98 -17.52
CA THR A 100 -1.24 7.25 -18.55
C THR A 100 -0.77 7.71 -19.92
N PHE A 101 -0.37 6.75 -20.75
CA PHE A 101 -0.11 6.98 -22.17
C PHE A 101 -1.34 6.58 -22.95
N VAL A 102 -1.88 7.52 -23.72
CA VAL A 102 -2.98 7.26 -24.66
C VAL A 102 -2.44 7.35 -26.08
N ALA A 103 -2.86 6.42 -26.92
CA ALA A 103 -2.50 6.40 -28.31
C ALA A 103 -3.78 6.43 -29.15
N LEU A 104 -3.85 7.41 -30.06
CA LEU A 104 -5.00 7.63 -30.93
C LEU A 104 -4.59 7.30 -32.36
N SER A 105 -5.22 6.28 -32.93
CA SER A 105 -4.99 5.82 -34.29
C SER A 105 -6.09 6.31 -35.21
N ASN A 106 -5.73 7.11 -36.22
CA ASN A 106 -6.67 7.67 -37.17
C ASN A 106 -6.74 6.80 -38.44
N ARG A 107 -7.81 6.01 -38.57
CA ARG A 107 -8.11 5.23 -39.79
C ARG A 107 -9.05 5.94 -40.75
N ASP A 108 -9.51 7.15 -40.43
CA ASP A 108 -10.33 7.96 -41.34
C ASP A 108 -9.47 8.59 -42.44
N THR A 109 -10.14 9.09 -43.47
CA THR A 109 -9.60 9.92 -44.56
C THR A 109 -9.35 11.37 -44.15
N ARG A 110 -9.82 11.78 -42.97
CA ARG A 110 -9.80 13.16 -42.47
C ARG A 110 -8.82 13.29 -41.31
N ALA A 111 -8.17 14.44 -41.21
CA ALA A 111 -7.33 14.75 -40.06
C ALA A 111 -8.19 15.12 -38.83
N TYR A 112 -7.76 14.67 -37.65
CA TYR A 112 -8.38 15.00 -36.37
C TYR A 112 -7.40 15.79 -35.50
N ARG A 113 -7.90 16.75 -34.73
CA ARG A 113 -7.14 17.50 -33.72
C ARG A 113 -7.63 17.07 -32.34
N VAL A 114 -6.71 16.56 -31.53
CA VAL A 114 -6.95 16.31 -30.10
C VAL A 114 -6.97 17.66 -29.38
N THR A 115 -8.10 17.96 -28.74
CA THR A 115 -8.29 19.20 -28.00
C THR A 115 -7.79 19.04 -26.58
N ALA A 116 -8.34 18.06 -25.85
CA ALA A 116 -8.02 17.82 -24.46
C ALA A 116 -8.17 16.34 -24.06
N ILE A 117 -7.53 15.97 -22.97
CA ILE A 117 -7.84 14.75 -22.20
C ILE A 117 -8.32 15.20 -20.84
N ALA A 118 -9.38 14.57 -20.34
CA ALA A 118 -9.85 14.78 -18.99
C ALA A 118 -10.23 13.44 -18.37
N GLY A 119 -10.20 13.40 -17.05
CA GLY A 119 -10.69 12.27 -16.29
C GLY A 119 -11.66 12.71 -15.21
N SER A 120 -12.47 11.77 -14.76
CA SER A 120 -13.35 11.92 -13.61
C SER A 120 -13.26 10.70 -12.72
N LEU A 121 -13.31 10.95 -11.42
CA LEU A 121 -13.63 9.96 -10.41
C LEU A 121 -15.11 10.10 -10.05
N ASN A 122 -15.89 9.05 -10.29
CA ASN A 122 -17.32 9.03 -10.05
C ASN A 122 -17.67 8.04 -8.94
N ARG A 123 -18.86 8.20 -8.34
CA ARG A 123 -19.39 7.19 -7.42
C ARG A 123 -19.70 5.90 -8.18
N ALA A 124 -19.32 4.75 -7.63
CA ALA A 124 -19.60 3.45 -8.23
C ALA A 124 -21.11 3.19 -8.41
N GLU A 125 -21.92 3.63 -7.44
CA GLU A 125 -23.38 3.49 -7.44
C GLU A 125 -24.09 4.46 -8.40
N ALA A 126 -23.45 5.60 -8.71
CA ALA A 126 -24.03 6.67 -9.50
C ALA A 126 -22.96 7.38 -10.35
N PHE A 127 -22.76 6.90 -11.58
CA PHE A 127 -21.75 7.43 -12.51
C PHE A 127 -21.88 8.94 -12.80
N ARG A 128 -23.08 9.50 -12.71
CA ARG A 128 -23.34 10.92 -12.94
C ARG A 128 -22.94 11.83 -11.77
N THR A 129 -22.60 11.26 -10.62
CA THR A 129 -22.15 12.02 -9.45
C THR A 129 -20.62 12.01 -9.42
N TYR A 130 -20.04 13.14 -9.83
CA TYR A 130 -18.60 13.37 -9.76
C TYR A 130 -18.16 13.50 -8.31
N VAL A 131 -17.14 12.76 -7.93
CA VAL A 131 -16.43 12.90 -6.64
C VAL A 131 -15.26 13.86 -6.82
N GLN A 132 -14.50 13.67 -7.90
CA GLN A 132 -13.35 14.50 -8.25
C GLN A 132 -13.26 14.61 -9.78
N ASN A 133 -13.13 15.84 -10.28
CA ASN A 133 -12.74 16.08 -11.66
C ASN A 133 -11.22 16.25 -11.71
N PHE A 134 -10.54 15.51 -12.57
CA PHE A 134 -9.09 15.69 -12.78
C PHE A 134 -8.82 16.84 -13.74
N THR A 135 -7.59 17.36 -13.69
CA THR A 135 -7.13 18.45 -14.53
C THR A 135 -7.35 18.16 -16.02
N VAL A 136 -8.04 19.07 -16.71
CA VAL A 136 -8.21 19.00 -18.17
C VAL A 136 -6.88 19.37 -18.83
N ALA A 137 -6.23 18.41 -19.49
CA ALA A 137 -4.95 18.61 -20.16
C ALA A 137 -5.16 18.99 -21.64
N PRO A 138 -4.82 20.22 -22.08
CA PRO A 138 -4.93 20.63 -23.48
C PRO A 138 -3.72 20.18 -24.30
N PHE A 139 -3.95 19.51 -25.43
CA PHE A 139 -2.86 19.03 -26.30
C PHE A 139 -2.76 19.79 -27.62
N ASN A 140 -3.88 20.18 -28.22
CA ASN A 140 -3.95 20.88 -29.51
C ASN A 140 -3.07 20.24 -30.61
N ARG A 141 -2.96 18.91 -30.62
CA ARG A 141 -2.15 18.15 -31.58
C ARG A 141 -3.03 17.55 -32.67
N THR A 142 -2.58 17.62 -33.92
CA THR A 142 -3.28 17.04 -35.07
C THR A 142 -2.71 15.68 -35.42
N VAL A 143 -3.59 14.69 -35.62
CA VAL A 143 -3.29 13.39 -36.22
C VAL A 143 -3.76 13.38 -37.66
N GLU A 144 -2.83 13.06 -38.57
CA GLU A 144 -3.13 12.95 -39.99
C GLU A 144 -3.82 11.61 -40.31
N PRO A 145 -4.51 11.49 -41.46
CA PRO A 145 -5.06 10.22 -41.94
C PRO A 145 -4.01 9.11 -41.97
N GLY A 146 -4.35 7.93 -41.45
CA GLY A 146 -3.48 6.76 -41.41
C GLY A 146 -2.29 6.86 -40.45
N LYS A 147 -2.24 7.88 -39.59
CA LYS A 147 -1.21 8.05 -38.56
C LYS A 147 -1.75 7.83 -37.17
N GLU A 148 -0.82 7.63 -36.25
CA GLU A 148 -1.08 7.50 -34.82
C GLU A 148 -0.44 8.65 -34.06
N LEU A 149 -1.06 9.05 -32.96
CA LEU A 149 -0.60 10.08 -32.05
C LEU A 149 -0.63 9.56 -30.62
N SER A 150 0.53 9.55 -29.96
CA SER A 150 0.64 9.18 -28.55
C SER A 150 0.76 10.43 -27.68
N LEU A 151 0.00 10.48 -26.58
CA LEU A 151 -0.06 11.58 -25.63
C LEU A 151 0.12 11.03 -24.22
N ARG A 152 0.81 11.79 -23.37
CA ARG A 152 0.98 11.47 -21.95
C ARG A 152 0.03 12.33 -21.14
N TYR A 153 -0.75 11.69 -20.27
CA TYR A 153 -1.70 12.32 -19.36
C TYR A 153 -1.40 11.84 -17.94
N THR A 154 -1.26 12.77 -17.00
CA THR A 154 -0.94 12.47 -15.60
C THR A 154 -2.05 13.01 -14.72
N PHE A 155 -2.48 12.23 -13.74
CA PHE A 155 -3.48 12.63 -12.74
C PHE A 155 -3.16 11.98 -11.39
N ALA A 156 -3.64 12.56 -10.30
CA ALA A 156 -3.51 12.00 -8.96
C ALA A 156 -4.87 11.95 -8.26
N LEU A 157 -5.10 10.90 -7.48
CA LEU A 157 -6.23 10.83 -6.57
C LEU A 157 -5.97 11.72 -5.36
N ASN A 158 -7.01 12.43 -4.90
CA ASN A 158 -6.92 13.20 -3.67
C ASN A 158 -6.64 12.26 -2.47
N ASP A 159 -5.72 12.66 -1.60
CA ASP A 159 -5.26 11.91 -0.43
C ASP A 159 -6.34 11.77 0.65
N ARG A 160 -7.31 12.69 0.70
CA ARG A 160 -8.45 12.69 1.63
C ARG A 160 -9.66 11.90 1.12
N LEU A 161 -9.49 11.03 0.13
CA LEU A 161 -10.57 10.18 -0.38
C LEU A 161 -10.86 9.01 0.58
N ASP A 162 -12.14 8.79 0.87
CA ASP A 162 -12.57 7.63 1.67
C ASP A 162 -12.18 6.31 0.98
N VAL A 163 -11.82 5.30 1.77
CA VAL A 163 -11.52 3.94 1.29
C VAL A 163 -12.79 3.24 0.82
N ARG A 164 -13.18 3.45 -0.45
CA ARG A 164 -14.34 2.83 -1.09
C ARG A 164 -14.10 2.61 -2.58
N PRO A 165 -14.87 1.73 -3.25
CA PRO A 165 -14.77 1.59 -4.69
C PRO A 165 -15.30 2.85 -5.40
N TYR A 166 -14.47 3.41 -6.29
CA TYR A 166 -14.81 4.52 -7.15
C TYR A 166 -14.80 4.08 -8.61
N ARG A 167 -15.51 4.80 -9.48
CA ARG A 167 -15.46 4.58 -10.92
C ARG A 167 -14.52 5.61 -11.55
N LEU A 168 -13.36 5.15 -12.03
CA LEU A 168 -12.41 6.00 -12.73
C LEU A 168 -12.68 5.96 -14.23
N ALA A 169 -12.98 7.13 -14.81
CA ALA A 169 -13.22 7.29 -16.24
C ALA A 169 -12.25 8.30 -16.83
N LEU A 170 -11.53 7.93 -17.89
CA LEU A 170 -10.64 8.81 -18.65
C LEU A 170 -11.14 8.93 -20.08
N THR A 171 -11.23 10.16 -20.56
CA THR A 171 -11.85 10.51 -21.84
C THR A 171 -10.93 11.43 -22.63
N ILE A 172 -10.70 11.09 -23.90
CA ILE A 172 -10.02 11.94 -24.86
C ILE A 172 -11.04 12.68 -25.72
N PHE A 173 -10.82 13.98 -25.92
CA PHE A 173 -11.63 14.86 -26.75
C PHE A 173 -10.86 15.26 -28.00
N TYR A 174 -11.51 15.13 -29.15
CA TYR A 174 -10.93 15.46 -30.43
C TYR A 174 -11.99 15.99 -31.39
N GLN A 175 -11.57 16.75 -32.39
CA GLN A 175 -12.46 17.33 -33.38
C GLN A 175 -11.82 17.27 -34.77
N ARG A 176 -12.61 17.41 -35.82
CA ARG A 176 -12.06 17.46 -37.18
C ARG A 176 -11.15 18.69 -37.36
N ALA A 177 -9.94 18.48 -37.87
CA ALA A 177 -8.92 19.52 -37.99
C ALA A 177 -9.31 20.64 -38.97
N ALA A 178 -10.15 20.33 -39.97
CA ALA A 178 -10.67 21.30 -40.93
C ALA A 178 -11.58 22.38 -40.31
N VAL A 179 -12.03 22.17 -39.07
CA VAL A 179 -12.93 23.11 -38.39
C VAL A 179 -12.14 23.91 -37.36
N ALA A 180 -12.18 25.24 -37.48
CA ALA A 180 -11.47 26.15 -36.59
C ALA A 180 -11.90 25.93 -35.12
N ALA A 181 -10.91 25.85 -34.23
CA ALA A 181 -11.12 25.73 -32.79
C ALA A 181 -11.90 26.97 -32.30
N GLY A 182 -13.17 26.77 -31.95
CA GLY A 182 -14.08 27.84 -31.51
C GLY A 182 -15.42 27.88 -32.24
N ASN A 183 -15.50 27.40 -33.49
CA ASN A 183 -16.74 27.39 -34.29
C ASN A 183 -17.09 25.99 -34.83
N ALA A 184 -16.62 24.94 -34.15
CA ALA A 184 -16.92 23.58 -34.56
C ALA A 184 -18.37 23.21 -34.21
N PRO A 185 -19.21 22.78 -35.18
CA PRO A 185 -20.54 22.29 -34.88
C PRO A 185 -20.42 21.07 -33.97
N ALA A 186 -21.43 20.82 -33.14
CA ALA A 186 -21.45 19.69 -32.21
C ALA A 186 -21.17 18.35 -32.90
N SER A 187 -21.56 18.20 -34.17
CA SER A 187 -21.31 17.02 -35.00
C SER A 187 -19.85 16.80 -35.43
N ALA A 188 -18.98 17.81 -35.29
CA ALA A 188 -17.56 17.72 -35.61
C ALA A 188 -16.68 17.43 -34.38
N ARG A 189 -17.27 17.48 -33.18
CA ARG A 189 -16.63 17.13 -31.91
C ARG A 189 -16.91 15.67 -31.61
N HIS A 190 -15.89 14.99 -31.13
CA HIS A 190 -15.95 13.58 -30.78
C HIS A 190 -15.21 13.37 -29.47
N SER A 191 -15.64 12.36 -28.72
CA SER A 191 -14.96 11.94 -27.51
C SER A 191 -14.95 10.43 -27.43
N ALA A 192 -13.90 9.89 -26.81
CA ALA A 192 -13.79 8.46 -26.56
C ALA A 192 -13.32 8.25 -25.13
N THR A 193 -14.14 7.53 -24.35
CA THR A 193 -13.74 7.08 -23.01
C THR A 193 -12.94 5.80 -23.19
N PHE A 194 -11.63 5.88 -23.00
CA PHE A 194 -10.72 4.76 -23.24
C PHE A 194 -10.47 3.94 -21.98
N TYR A 195 -10.68 4.53 -20.80
CA TYR A 195 -10.57 3.85 -19.52
C TYR A 195 -11.85 4.07 -18.72
N ASN A 196 -12.49 3.00 -18.26
CA ASN A 196 -13.73 3.06 -17.46
C ASN A 196 -13.85 1.82 -16.58
N VAL A 197 -13.16 1.86 -15.43
CA VAL A 197 -13.05 0.71 -14.51
C VAL A 197 -13.35 1.18 -13.09
N THR A 198 -13.80 0.25 -12.26
CA THR A 198 -13.99 0.49 -10.84
C THR A 198 -12.66 0.27 -10.13
N VAL A 199 -12.14 1.28 -9.45
CA VAL A 199 -10.87 1.23 -8.72
C VAL A 199 -11.11 1.31 -7.22
N SER A 200 -10.28 0.60 -6.46
CA SER A 200 -10.22 0.70 -5.00
C SER A 200 -9.12 1.69 -4.63
N SER A 201 -9.44 2.63 -3.73
CA SER A 201 -8.45 3.56 -3.19
C SER A 201 -7.67 2.87 -2.07
N ILE A 202 -6.36 2.73 -2.25
CA ILE A 202 -5.47 2.22 -1.20
C ILE A 202 -4.70 3.39 -0.62
N ASP A 203 -4.74 3.49 0.71
CA ASP A 203 -3.91 4.41 1.46
C ASP A 203 -2.56 3.76 1.79
N THR A 204 -1.51 4.18 1.06
CA THR A 204 -0.13 3.72 1.29
C THR A 204 0.59 4.56 2.36
N SER A 205 -0.06 5.54 3.00
CA SER A 205 0.58 6.40 3.99
C SER A 205 0.99 5.68 5.28
N SER A 206 0.53 4.45 5.52
CA SER A 206 1.01 3.61 6.64
C SER A 206 2.35 2.93 6.32
N VAL A 207 3.45 3.71 6.24
CA VAL A 207 4.82 3.17 6.11
C VAL A 207 5.37 2.68 7.47
N VAL A 208 4.50 2.13 8.33
CA VAL A 208 4.97 1.29 9.42
C VAL A 208 5.09 -0.12 8.86
N ASP A 209 6.23 -0.40 8.23
CA ASP A 209 6.59 -1.75 7.82
C ASP A 209 6.46 -2.67 9.05
N SER A 210 5.38 -3.47 9.07
CA SER A 210 5.05 -4.38 10.17
C SER A 210 6.23 -5.29 10.56
N ARG A 211 7.13 -5.55 9.60
CA ARG A 211 8.37 -6.28 9.82
C ARG A 211 9.39 -5.48 10.63
N THR A 212 9.57 -4.21 10.32
CA THR A 212 10.44 -3.29 11.07
C THR A 212 9.91 -3.08 12.49
N PHE A 213 8.58 -2.94 12.65
CA PHE A 213 7.95 -2.90 13.97
C PHE A 213 8.18 -4.19 14.77
N ALA A 214 7.96 -5.36 14.15
CA ALA A 214 8.16 -6.66 14.80
C ALA A 214 9.63 -6.90 15.20
N ILE A 215 10.59 -6.57 14.31
CA ILE A 215 12.02 -6.69 14.62
C ILE A 215 12.40 -5.72 15.74
N GLY A 216 11.92 -4.48 15.68
CA GLY A 216 12.12 -3.49 16.75
C GLY A 216 11.60 -3.99 18.11
N ALA A 217 10.38 -4.54 18.14
CA ALA A 217 9.79 -5.10 19.35
C ALA A 217 10.60 -6.29 19.91
N VAL A 218 11.05 -7.20 19.05
CA VAL A 218 11.89 -8.35 19.47
C VAL A 218 13.24 -7.90 20.00
N VAL A 219 13.88 -6.89 19.39
CA VAL A 219 15.16 -6.35 19.86
C VAL A 219 15.01 -5.67 21.23
N VAL A 220 13.94 -4.89 21.43
CA VAL A 220 13.67 -4.24 22.72
C VAL A 220 13.37 -5.28 23.80
N LEU A 221 12.48 -6.24 23.53
CA LEU A 221 12.13 -7.30 24.49
C LEU A 221 13.33 -8.21 24.78
N GLY A 222 14.12 -8.56 23.77
CA GLY A 222 15.36 -9.32 23.91
C GLY A 222 16.42 -8.58 24.72
N GLY A 223 16.56 -7.27 24.52
CA GLY A 223 17.44 -6.41 25.31
C GLY A 223 17.04 -6.34 26.79
N ILE A 224 15.74 -6.19 27.07
CA ILE A 224 15.19 -6.19 28.43
C ILE A 224 15.41 -7.56 29.11
N ALA A 225 15.16 -8.66 28.40
CA ALA A 225 15.38 -10.01 28.92
C ALA A 225 16.85 -10.30 29.21
N ALA A 226 17.76 -9.88 28.32
CA ALA A 226 19.19 -10.01 28.51
C ALA A 226 19.69 -9.17 29.69
N ALA A 227 19.19 -7.94 29.85
CA ALA A 227 19.49 -7.10 31.00
C ALA A 227 18.99 -7.76 32.31
N ALA A 228 17.76 -8.27 32.34
CA ALA A 228 17.21 -8.95 33.51
C ALA A 228 18.00 -10.23 33.87
N ALA A 229 18.44 -11.00 32.87
CA ALA A 229 19.28 -12.18 33.07
C ALA A 229 20.67 -11.81 33.60
N ALA A 230 21.28 -10.75 33.09
CA ALA A 230 22.57 -10.24 33.57
C ALA A 230 22.50 -9.76 35.02
N ILE A 231 21.40 -9.12 35.43
CA ILE A 231 21.15 -8.72 36.83
C ILE A 231 21.07 -9.96 37.72
N ARG A 232 20.26 -10.96 37.36
CA ARG A 232 20.13 -12.21 38.12
C ARG A 232 21.43 -13.01 38.20
N ALA A 233 22.22 -13.04 37.12
CA ALA A 233 23.53 -13.69 37.12
C ALA A 233 24.53 -12.94 38.03
N SER A 234 24.44 -11.61 38.09
CA SER A 234 25.30 -10.81 38.97
C SER A 234 24.97 -10.94 40.46
N ASP A 235 23.73 -11.29 40.81
CA ASP A 235 23.30 -11.59 42.19
C ASP A 235 23.74 -12.99 42.64
N SER A 236 23.95 -13.93 41.71
CA SER A 236 24.38 -15.30 42.02
C SER A 236 25.87 -15.47 42.36
N ASP A 237 26.69 -14.43 42.18
CA ASP A 237 28.12 -14.44 42.55
C ASP A 237 28.38 -14.12 44.04
N GLY A 238 27.33 -14.08 44.86
CA GLY A 238 27.37 -13.81 46.30
C GLY A 238 27.42 -15.05 47.21
N ASP A 239 27.40 -16.27 46.68
CA ASP A 239 27.46 -17.49 47.48
C ASP A 239 28.52 -18.48 46.97
N ALA A 240 29.78 -18.09 47.13
CA ALA A 240 30.89 -19.03 47.20
C ALA A 240 31.15 -19.40 48.67
N GLY A 241 30.21 -20.14 49.27
CA GLY A 241 30.27 -20.67 50.63
C GLY A 241 30.22 -22.20 50.64
N SER A 242 31.39 -22.83 50.52
CA SER A 242 31.76 -24.20 50.92
C SER A 242 30.68 -25.24 51.28
N GLY A 243 30.68 -26.36 50.54
CA GLY A 243 30.14 -27.66 50.97
C GLY A 243 29.84 -28.54 49.75
N GLY A 244 30.78 -29.31 49.20
CA GLY A 244 31.30 -30.53 49.83
C GLY A 244 30.27 -31.67 49.71
N GLY A 245 30.29 -32.46 48.63
CA GLY A 245 29.35 -33.59 48.55
C GLY A 245 29.24 -34.35 47.22
N LYS A 246 30.36 -34.91 46.75
CA LYS A 246 30.50 -36.21 46.08
C LYS A 246 29.25 -36.84 45.41
N GLY A 247 29.31 -36.98 44.08
CA GLY A 247 28.37 -37.77 43.31
C GLY A 247 28.36 -39.25 43.71
N SER A 248 27.16 -39.84 43.72
CA SER A 248 26.98 -41.28 43.49
C SER A 248 25.67 -41.49 42.74
N SER A 249 25.79 -42.10 41.57
CA SER A 249 24.71 -42.53 40.68
C SER A 249 23.65 -43.36 41.41
N SER A 250 22.38 -42.95 41.36
CA SER A 250 21.25 -43.82 41.67
C SER A 250 20.89 -44.66 40.44
N LYS A 251 20.99 -45.98 40.59
CA LYS A 251 20.47 -46.97 39.63
C LYS A 251 18.92 -46.89 39.58
N PRO A 252 18.27 -47.18 38.44
CA PRO A 252 16.82 -47.28 38.39
C PRO A 252 16.34 -48.54 39.11
N ALA A 253 15.32 -48.37 39.96
CA ALA A 253 14.62 -49.47 40.61
C ALA A 253 13.82 -50.25 39.56
N VAL A 254 14.11 -51.54 39.47
CA VAL A 254 13.34 -52.53 38.72
C VAL A 254 12.17 -52.92 39.61
N GLU A 255 10.96 -52.50 39.25
CA GLU A 255 9.73 -52.98 39.88
C GLU A 255 9.08 -54.04 39.00
N MET A 256 8.91 -55.22 39.61
CA MET A 256 8.29 -56.41 39.06
C MET A 256 6.77 -56.35 39.29
N GLY A 257 5.99 -56.58 38.23
CA GLY A 257 4.82 -57.46 38.29
C GLY A 257 3.47 -56.89 38.74
N THR A 258 2.64 -56.59 37.72
CA THR A 258 1.23 -57.01 37.53
C THR A 258 0.21 -56.87 38.68
N ALA A 259 -0.80 -56.01 38.47
CA ALA A 259 -2.19 -56.43 38.43
C ALA A 259 -3.14 -55.36 37.85
N SER A 260 -3.84 -55.76 36.79
CA SER A 260 -5.22 -55.39 36.38
C SER A 260 -5.65 -53.92 36.34
N GLY A 261 -5.89 -53.43 35.12
CA GLY A 261 -6.75 -52.30 34.82
C GLY A 261 -7.16 -52.37 33.35
N ASP A 262 -8.31 -53.01 33.12
CA ASP A 262 -9.06 -53.06 31.86
C ASP A 262 -9.58 -51.65 31.48
N THR A 263 -9.83 -51.46 30.18
CA THR A 263 -10.37 -50.30 29.41
C THR A 263 -9.33 -49.65 28.50
N ALA A 264 -9.25 -50.07 27.23
CA ALA A 264 -10.12 -49.67 26.12
C ALA A 264 -9.71 -48.30 25.56
N ASP A 265 -9.16 -48.36 24.34
CA ASP A 265 -9.13 -47.33 23.29
C ASP A 265 -8.33 -46.06 23.68
N GLU A 266 -7.33 -45.59 22.94
CA GLU A 266 -7.34 -45.10 21.56
C GLU A 266 -5.88 -45.03 21.06
N ASP A 267 -5.66 -44.83 19.75
CA ASP A 267 -4.36 -44.58 19.07
C ASP A 267 -3.71 -45.71 18.25
N ASP A 268 -4.47 -46.74 17.83
CA ASP A 268 -4.02 -47.73 16.81
C ASP A 268 -4.46 -47.36 15.37
N TRP A 269 -4.32 -46.07 14.98
CA TRP A 269 -4.74 -45.65 13.63
C TRP A 269 -3.84 -44.64 12.92
N LEU A 270 -2.66 -44.33 13.45
CA LEU A 270 -1.72 -43.42 12.77
C LEU A 270 -0.33 -44.02 12.63
N THR A 271 -0.18 -45.00 11.73
CA THR A 271 1.09 -45.17 11.00
C THR A 271 0.89 -45.92 9.67
N GLU A 272 0.03 -45.37 8.82
CA GLU A 272 0.03 -45.68 7.39
C GLU A 272 0.93 -44.67 6.66
N HIS A 273 2.19 -45.04 6.37
CA HIS A 273 2.89 -44.76 5.10
C HIS A 273 4.39 -45.07 5.22
N LYS A 274 4.79 -46.28 4.80
CA LYS A 274 6.08 -46.44 4.12
C LYS A 274 5.94 -47.37 2.92
N VAL A 275 5.51 -46.73 1.84
CA VAL A 275 5.64 -47.18 0.46
C VAL A 275 7.11 -47.51 0.18
N MET A 276 7.47 -48.78 -0.07
CA MET A 276 7.64 -49.34 -1.41
C MET A 276 8.56 -50.58 -1.49
N ARG A 277 8.14 -51.48 -2.39
CA ARG A 277 8.89 -52.44 -3.21
C ARG A 277 9.27 -53.81 -2.62
N GLY A 278 8.61 -54.83 -3.18
CA GLY A 278 9.34 -56.04 -3.59
C GLY A 278 8.52 -57.29 -3.86
N SER A 279 7.98 -57.40 -5.08
CA SER A 279 7.77 -58.65 -5.84
C SER A 279 6.47 -59.46 -5.68
N GLN A 280 5.77 -59.54 -6.81
CA GLN A 280 4.60 -60.34 -7.15
C GLN A 280 4.82 -61.87 -7.14
N LYS A 281 3.65 -62.56 -7.18
CA LYS A 281 3.27 -63.86 -7.82
C LYS A 281 2.80 -64.87 -6.74
N SER A 282 1.71 -65.64 -6.87
CA SER A 282 0.77 -65.97 -7.95
C SER A 282 -0.30 -66.94 -7.40
N THR A 283 -1.43 -67.08 -8.12
CA THR A 283 -2.46 -68.16 -8.07
C THR A 283 -3.36 -68.20 -6.83
N LYS A 284 -4.68 -68.40 -6.90
CA LYS A 284 -5.61 -68.80 -7.97
C LYS A 284 -7.00 -68.28 -7.60
#